data_AF-A0A2W6V9G1-F1
#
_entry.id   AF-A0A2W6V9G1-F1
#
_cell.length_a   1.000
_cell.length_b   1.000
_cell.length_c   1.000
_cell.angle_alpha   90.00
_cell.angle_beta   90.00
_cell.angle_gamma   90.00
#
_symmetry.space_group_name_H-M   'P 1'
#
loop_
_entity.id
_entity.type
_entity.pdbx_description
1 polymer ?
#
loop_
_entity_poly.entity_id
_entity_poly.type
_entity_poly.pdbx_seq_one_letter_code
_entity_poly.pdbx_strand_id
1 'polypeptide(L)'
;MSDDDECGPGCACSAPGRSALLTIGGTPPGAVKLDRALSGHAIEQVHVPAGWFTVGDSSGDRNAADGEWPPLHEVQLNAFDIDATTVTNADFACFVDATDYATEAETFGFSAVFHLALATPREDIVGQPPGTPWWFGVRGADWRHPGGRDSSINGLGDHPVVHVSWKDAMAYCAWASRRLPTEAEWEYAARGGLEGAKYPWGMKDHVMSSPC
;
A
#
# COMPACT_ATOMS: atom_id res chain seq x y z
N MET A 1 -44.75 -35.48 15.06
CA MET A 1 -44.00 -36.55 15.75
C MET A 1 -43.06 -37.11 14.71
N SER A 2 -41.86 -36.53 14.64
CA SER A 2 -40.63 -37.07 15.27
C SER A 2 -39.94 -37.98 14.26
N ASP A 3 -38.88 -37.53 13.61
CA ASP A 3 -37.47 -37.43 14.05
C ASP A 3 -36.69 -38.61 13.45
N ASP A 4 -35.37 -38.43 13.34
CA ASP A 4 -34.31 -39.33 12.83
C ASP A 4 -34.00 -39.12 11.33
N ASP A 5 -33.07 -38.27 10.89
CA ASP A 5 -31.75 -37.86 11.42
C ASP A 5 -30.70 -38.99 11.38
N GLU A 6 -29.96 -39.09 10.27
CA GLU A 6 -28.51 -39.36 10.28
C GLU A 6 -27.88 -39.23 8.87
N CYS A 7 -26.93 -38.30 8.71
CA CYS A 7 -25.58 -38.61 8.19
C CYS A 7 -24.66 -37.37 8.26
N GLY A 8 -23.80 -37.33 9.28
CA GLY A 8 -22.35 -37.25 9.06
C GLY A 8 -21.65 -35.88 8.89
N PRO A 9 -20.37 -35.78 9.30
CA PRO A 9 -19.72 -34.53 9.70
C PRO A 9 -18.98 -33.84 8.55
N GLY A 10 -18.98 -32.50 8.55
CA GLY A 10 -18.26 -31.72 7.54
C GLY A 10 -18.31 -30.21 7.75
N CYS A 11 -17.96 -29.73 8.94
CA CYS A 11 -17.60 -28.31 9.11
C CYS A 11 -16.23 -28.08 8.45
N ALA A 12 -16.23 -27.45 7.28
CA ALA A 12 -15.06 -26.78 6.72
C ALA A 12 -15.46 -25.34 6.36
N CYS A 13 -15.06 -24.38 7.20
CA CYS A 13 -15.00 -22.98 6.81
C CYS A 13 -13.84 -22.83 5.82
N SER A 14 -14.13 -22.62 4.54
CA SER A 14 -13.17 -22.23 3.52
C SER A 14 -13.80 -21.14 2.66
N ALA A 15 -13.11 -20.01 2.52
CA ALA A 15 -13.50 -18.95 1.61
C ALA A 15 -13.47 -19.49 0.16
N PRO A 16 -14.46 -19.17 -0.69
CA PRO A 16 -14.44 -19.64 -2.08
C PRO A 16 -13.28 -19.01 -2.85
N GLY A 17 -12.58 -19.84 -3.64
CA GLY A 17 -11.47 -19.43 -4.50
C GLY A 17 -11.91 -18.49 -5.62
N ARG A 18 -11.02 -17.56 -6.00
CA ARG A 18 -11.20 -16.59 -7.09
C ARG A 18 -11.17 -17.26 -8.47
N SER A 19 -12.17 -18.06 -8.78
CA SER A 19 -12.38 -18.60 -10.12
C SER A 19 -13.86 -18.63 -10.43
N ALA A 20 -14.43 -17.44 -10.62
CA ALA A 20 -15.66 -17.24 -11.36
C ALA A 20 -15.46 -16.00 -12.25
N LEU A 21 -15.27 -16.28 -13.53
CA LEU A 21 -15.20 -15.33 -14.64
C LEU A 21 -16.42 -14.42 -14.68
N LEU A 22 -16.20 -13.11 -14.69
CA LEU A 22 -17.09 -12.17 -15.35
C LEU A 22 -16.38 -11.64 -16.58
N THR A 23 -16.73 -12.21 -17.74
CA THR A 23 -16.40 -11.64 -19.04
C THR A 23 -17.29 -10.41 -19.23
N ILE A 24 -16.75 -9.22 -18.97
CA ILE A 24 -17.39 -7.96 -19.38
C ILE A 24 -16.62 -7.43 -20.57
N GLY A 25 -17.12 -7.76 -21.77
CA GLY A 25 -16.74 -7.09 -23.00
C GLY A 25 -17.29 -5.67 -23.00
N GLY A 26 -16.44 -4.72 -22.59
CA GLY A 26 -16.64 -3.30 -22.79
C GLY A 26 -15.30 -2.69 -23.18
N THR A 27 -15.24 -2.06 -24.36
CA THR A 27 -14.08 -1.25 -24.76
C THR A 27 -13.79 -0.25 -23.65
N PRO A 28 -12.56 -0.18 -23.10
CA PRO A 28 -12.24 0.81 -22.10
C PRO A 28 -12.47 2.20 -22.70
N PRO A 29 -13.09 3.15 -21.96
CA PRO A 29 -13.12 4.54 -22.42
C PRO A 29 -11.68 4.96 -22.72
N GLY A 30 -11.49 5.49 -23.94
CA GLY A 30 -10.17 5.73 -24.51
C GLY A 30 -9.26 6.44 -23.52
N ALA A 31 -8.06 5.90 -23.34
CA ALA A 31 -7.02 6.52 -22.53
C ALA A 31 -6.83 7.96 -22.98
N VAL A 32 -7.28 8.90 -22.15
CA VAL A 32 -6.94 10.31 -22.32
C VAL A 32 -5.45 10.39 -22.09
N LYS A 33 -4.68 10.63 -23.16
CA LYS A 33 -3.28 11.05 -23.04
C LYS A 33 -3.28 12.45 -22.43
N LEU A 34 -3.21 12.53 -21.10
CA LEU A 34 -2.86 13.78 -20.45
C LEU A 34 -1.37 14.01 -20.71
N ASP A 35 -1.00 15.19 -21.21
CA ASP A 35 0.41 15.53 -21.39
C ASP A 35 1.16 15.39 -20.06
N ARG A 36 2.36 14.81 -20.09
CA ARG A 36 3.24 14.60 -18.91
C ARG A 36 3.54 15.89 -18.15
N ALA A 37 3.36 17.05 -18.78
CA ALA A 37 3.52 18.37 -18.17
C ALA A 37 2.28 18.86 -17.40
N LEU A 38 1.11 18.23 -17.58
CA LEU A 38 -0.15 18.61 -16.94
C LEU A 38 -0.44 17.83 -15.66
N SER A 39 0.25 16.72 -15.42
CA SER A 39 -0.18 15.75 -14.42
C SER A 39 0.26 16.06 -12.99
N GLY A 40 0.71 17.28 -12.66
CA GLY A 40 1.03 17.78 -11.30
C GLY A 40 2.06 16.99 -10.46
N HIS A 41 2.40 15.77 -10.87
CA HIS A 41 3.28 14.81 -10.22
C HIS A 41 4.73 15.17 -10.55
N ALA A 42 5.42 15.75 -9.57
CA ALA A 42 6.76 16.32 -9.72
C ALA A 42 7.88 15.36 -9.30
N ILE A 43 7.54 14.15 -8.84
CA ILE A 43 8.50 13.19 -8.31
C ILE A 43 9.41 12.66 -9.42
N GLU A 44 10.71 12.65 -9.13
CA GLU A 44 11.72 12.07 -10.01
C GLU A 44 11.42 10.60 -10.29
N GLN A 45 11.55 10.20 -11.55
CA GLN A 45 11.44 8.80 -11.97
C GLN A 45 12.84 8.24 -12.18
N VAL A 46 13.16 7.16 -11.48
CA VAL A 46 14.41 6.41 -11.65
C VAL A 46 14.20 5.30 -12.66
N HIS A 47 15.09 5.24 -13.65
CA HIS A 47 15.10 4.16 -14.62
C HIS A 47 15.75 2.91 -14.02
N VAL A 48 14.98 1.82 -13.98
CA VAL A 48 15.44 0.51 -13.50
C VAL A 48 15.69 -0.38 -14.72
N PRO A 49 16.92 -0.89 -14.92
CA PRO A 49 17.25 -1.68 -16.10
C PRO A 49 16.55 -3.05 -16.08
N ALA A 50 16.39 -3.66 -17.25
CA ALA A 50 15.92 -5.03 -17.35
C ALA A 50 16.93 -6.00 -16.70
N GLY A 51 16.43 -7.06 -16.07
CA GLY A 51 17.31 -7.99 -15.39
C GLY A 51 16.62 -9.22 -14.83
N TRP A 52 17.44 -10.15 -14.36
CA TRP A 52 17.04 -11.28 -13.55
C TRP A 52 17.36 -10.98 -12.09
N PHE A 53 16.50 -11.46 -11.18
CA PHE A 53 16.80 -11.47 -9.76
C PHE A 53 16.01 -12.56 -9.04
N THR A 54 16.46 -12.87 -7.83
CA THR A 54 15.79 -13.80 -6.92
C THR A 54 14.82 -13.04 -6.01
N VAL A 55 13.55 -13.42 -6.06
CA VAL A 55 12.48 -12.89 -5.20
C VAL A 55 12.37 -13.69 -3.90
N GLY A 56 12.11 -13.01 -2.79
CA GLY A 56 11.73 -13.61 -1.50
C GLY A 56 12.76 -13.48 -0.37
N ASP A 57 12.45 -14.06 0.80
CA ASP A 57 13.30 -13.96 1.99
C ASP A 57 14.52 -14.88 1.91
N SER A 58 15.70 -14.27 1.99
CA SER A 58 17.00 -14.94 2.05
C SER A 58 17.63 -14.91 3.46
N SER A 59 17.05 -14.17 4.40
CA SER A 59 17.58 -13.93 5.74
C SER A 59 17.12 -14.96 6.77
N GLY A 60 15.91 -15.48 6.60
CA GLY A 60 15.35 -16.52 7.46
C GLY A 60 14.62 -16.04 8.71
N ASP A 61 14.38 -14.73 8.84
CA ASP A 61 13.52 -14.13 9.87
C ASP A 61 12.05 -14.30 9.45
N ARG A 62 11.54 -15.52 9.64
CA ARG A 62 10.36 -16.03 8.92
C ARG A 62 9.06 -15.85 9.69
N ASN A 63 8.02 -15.50 8.96
CA ASN A 63 6.63 -15.77 9.32
C ASN A 63 5.96 -16.57 8.21
N ALA A 64 5.58 -17.82 8.48
CA ALA A 64 5.02 -18.73 7.48
C ALA A 64 3.69 -18.24 6.89
N ALA A 65 2.95 -17.39 7.60
CA ALA A 65 1.69 -16.84 7.14
C ALA A 65 1.84 -15.81 6.01
N ASP A 66 3.02 -15.21 5.86
CA ASP A 66 3.25 -14.08 4.95
C ASP A 66 3.58 -14.54 3.51
N GLY A 67 3.77 -15.85 3.29
CA GLY A 67 3.98 -16.40 1.95
C GLY A 67 5.33 -16.05 1.32
N GLU A 68 6.23 -15.40 2.06
CA GLU A 68 7.62 -15.08 1.65
C GLU A 68 8.52 -16.34 1.55
N TRP A 69 7.96 -17.52 1.78
CA TRP A 69 8.66 -18.79 1.92
C TRP A 69 8.89 -19.51 0.59
N PRO A 70 10.01 -20.26 0.46
CA PRO A 70 10.39 -21.09 -0.66
C PRO A 70 9.33 -21.69 -1.59
N PRO A 71 9.67 -21.74 -2.89
CA PRO A 71 11.01 -21.44 -3.41
C PRO A 71 11.25 -19.94 -3.65
N LEU A 72 12.40 -19.46 -3.15
CA LEU A 72 13.10 -18.36 -3.80
C LEU A 72 13.10 -18.67 -5.30
N HIS A 73 12.57 -17.76 -6.10
CA HIS A 73 12.37 -18.01 -7.51
C HIS A 73 12.93 -16.86 -8.32
N GLU A 74 13.48 -17.21 -9.48
CA GLU A 74 14.01 -16.23 -10.41
C GLU A 74 12.87 -15.57 -11.17
N VAL A 75 12.90 -14.24 -11.21
CA VAL A 75 11.99 -13.43 -12.02
C VAL A 75 12.82 -12.62 -13.00
N GLN A 76 12.37 -12.60 -14.25
CA GLN A 76 12.88 -11.71 -15.28
C GLN A 76 11.94 -10.50 -15.41
N LEU A 77 12.50 -9.31 -15.32
CA LEU A 77 11.78 -8.06 -15.54
C LEU A 77 12.32 -7.33 -16.77
N ASN A 78 11.41 -6.71 -17.53
CA ASN A 78 11.78 -5.68 -18.49
C ASN A 78 12.20 -4.40 -17.75
N ALA A 79 12.87 -3.49 -18.43
CA ALA A 79 13.18 -2.18 -17.86
C ALA A 79 11.89 -1.39 -17.60
N PHE A 80 11.87 -0.64 -16.51
CA PHE A 80 10.73 0.19 -16.11
C PHE A 80 11.22 1.45 -15.39
N ASP A 81 10.32 2.41 -15.20
CA ASP A 81 10.58 3.59 -14.38
C ASP A 81 9.78 3.48 -13.07
N ILE A 82 10.35 3.94 -11.97
CA ILE A 82 9.71 3.97 -10.65
C ILE A 82 10.01 5.30 -9.94
N ASP A 83 9.06 5.80 -9.14
CA ASP A 83 9.27 6.99 -8.32
C ASP A 83 10.49 6.83 -7.40
N ALA A 84 11.34 7.85 -7.35
CA ALA A 84 12.50 7.91 -6.44
C ALA A 84 12.09 7.97 -4.96
N THR A 85 10.89 8.47 -4.68
CA THR A 85 10.31 8.62 -3.35
C THR A 85 8.85 8.15 -3.35
N THR A 86 8.28 7.95 -2.17
CA THR A 86 6.84 7.83 -2.02
C THR A 86 6.11 9.08 -2.52
N VAL A 87 4.85 8.93 -2.97
CA VAL A 87 3.95 10.05 -3.27
C VAL A 87 3.83 10.98 -2.07
N THR A 88 4.07 12.27 -2.27
CA THR A 88 4.04 13.27 -1.19
C THR A 88 2.64 13.83 -0.94
N ASN A 89 2.44 14.46 0.22
CA ASN A 89 1.21 15.21 0.50
C ASN A 89 0.98 16.34 -0.53
N ALA A 90 2.05 17.02 -0.97
CA ALA A 90 1.95 18.09 -1.96
C ALA A 90 1.50 17.56 -3.32
N ASP A 91 2.10 16.48 -3.81
CA ASP A 91 1.70 15.88 -5.09
C ASP A 91 0.28 15.31 -5.03
N PHE A 92 -0.10 14.67 -3.92
CA PHE A 92 -1.46 14.16 -3.74
C PHE A 92 -2.49 15.28 -3.61
N ALA A 93 -2.13 16.42 -3.00
CA ALA A 93 -2.98 17.60 -3.00
C ALA A 93 -3.22 18.13 -4.42
N CYS A 94 -2.19 18.17 -5.28
CA CYS A 94 -2.38 18.54 -6.69
C CYS A 94 -3.34 17.61 -7.43
N PHE A 95 -3.31 16.31 -7.14
CA PHE A 95 -4.29 15.34 -7.66
C PHE A 95 -5.70 15.70 -7.19
N VAL A 96 -5.91 15.82 -5.88
CA VAL A 96 -7.24 16.10 -5.32
C VAL A 96 -7.78 17.44 -5.82
N ASP A 97 -6.96 18.49 -5.87
CA ASP A 97 -7.36 19.81 -6.35
C ASP A 97 -7.73 19.80 -7.85
N ALA A 98 -7.10 18.94 -8.66
CA ALA A 98 -7.39 18.82 -10.08
C ALA A 98 -8.64 17.98 -10.40
N THR A 99 -9.02 17.05 -9.52
CA THR A 99 -10.07 16.07 -9.79
C THR A 99 -11.26 16.09 -8.83
N ASP A 100 -11.17 16.87 -7.75
CA ASP A 100 -12.13 16.87 -6.63
C ASP A 100 -12.32 15.46 -6.03
N TYR A 101 -11.23 14.69 -5.96
CA TYR A 101 -11.26 13.29 -5.56
C TYR A 101 -11.43 13.14 -4.04
N ALA A 102 -12.42 12.35 -3.62
CA ALA A 102 -12.62 11.95 -2.23
C ALA A 102 -12.04 10.55 -2.00
N THR A 103 -11.17 10.41 -1.02
CA THR A 103 -10.54 9.13 -0.66
C THR A 103 -11.54 8.15 -0.06
N GLU A 104 -11.17 6.87 -0.02
CA GLU A 104 -11.98 5.87 0.71
C GLU A 104 -12.10 6.25 2.20
N ALA A 105 -11.04 6.80 2.83
CA ALA A 105 -11.10 7.24 4.23
C ALA A 105 -12.14 8.35 4.45
N GLU A 106 -12.20 9.35 3.57
CA GLU A 106 -13.20 10.42 3.61
C GLU A 106 -14.62 9.87 3.37
N THR A 107 -14.77 8.91 2.45
CA THR A 107 -16.05 8.28 2.13
C THR A 107 -16.56 7.37 3.26
N PHE A 108 -15.68 6.58 3.88
CA PHE A 108 -15.99 5.76 5.05
C PHE A 108 -16.21 6.62 6.31
N GLY A 109 -15.60 7.80 6.36
CA GLY A 109 -15.72 8.77 7.45
C GLY A 109 -14.79 8.51 8.65
N PHE A 110 -13.87 7.55 8.55
CA PHE A 110 -12.85 7.29 9.56
C PHE A 110 -11.65 6.55 8.94
N SER A 111 -10.50 6.64 9.62
CA SER A 111 -9.32 5.84 9.30
C SER A 111 -8.60 5.39 10.59
N ALA A 112 -7.65 4.47 10.45
CA ALA A 112 -6.89 3.96 11.59
C ALA A 112 -5.71 4.89 11.92
N VAL A 113 -5.60 5.31 13.18
CA VAL A 113 -4.54 6.18 13.70
C VAL A 113 -3.80 5.46 14.82
N PHE A 114 -2.47 5.49 14.79
CA PHE A 114 -1.65 4.91 15.82
C PHE A 114 -1.79 5.72 17.12
N HIS A 115 -1.87 5.06 18.28
CA HIS A 115 -2.24 5.70 19.54
C HIS A 115 -1.35 6.88 19.96
N LEU A 116 -0.06 6.88 19.58
CA LEU A 116 0.86 8.00 19.87
C LEU A 116 0.74 9.18 18.89
N ALA A 117 -0.01 9.02 17.81
CA ALA A 117 -0.24 10.05 16.79
C ALA A 117 -1.65 10.67 16.86
N LEU A 118 -2.45 10.32 17.89
CA LEU A 118 -3.79 10.85 18.07
C LEU A 118 -3.76 12.35 18.34
N ALA A 119 -4.49 13.10 17.52
CA ALA A 119 -4.76 14.52 17.65
C ALA A 119 -6.25 14.75 17.36
N THR A 120 -7.08 14.27 18.29
CA THR A 120 -8.54 14.24 18.18
C THR A 120 -9.16 14.10 19.57
N PRO A 121 -10.39 14.58 19.81
CA PRO A 121 -11.06 14.36 21.08
C PRO A 121 -11.62 12.92 21.17
N ARG A 122 -11.87 12.46 22.40
CA ARG A 122 -12.18 11.05 22.66
C ARG A 122 -13.48 10.57 22.00
N GLU A 123 -14.45 11.45 21.79
CA GLU A 123 -15.71 11.15 21.12
C GLU A 123 -15.57 10.73 19.64
N ASP A 124 -14.41 10.97 19.03
CA ASP A 124 -14.12 10.51 17.66
C ASP A 124 -13.48 9.15 17.55
N ILE A 125 -13.09 8.59 18.68
CA ILE A 125 -12.53 7.26 18.72
C ILE A 125 -13.70 6.27 18.59
N VAL A 126 -13.80 5.61 17.44
CA VAL A 126 -14.87 4.63 17.15
C VAL A 126 -14.57 3.25 17.70
N GLY A 127 -13.31 2.97 18.08
CA GLY A 127 -12.90 1.72 18.70
C GLY A 127 -11.50 1.29 18.29
N GLN A 128 -11.13 0.07 18.67
CA GLN A 128 -9.84 -0.55 18.34
C GLN A 128 -10.08 -1.88 17.61
N PRO A 129 -9.32 -2.18 16.56
CA PRO A 129 -9.38 -3.50 15.95
C PRO A 129 -8.89 -4.60 16.94
N PRO A 130 -9.52 -5.78 16.95
CA PRO A 130 -9.08 -6.89 17.81
C PRO A 130 -7.61 -7.25 17.57
N GLY A 131 -6.90 -7.60 18.65
CA GLY A 131 -5.50 -8.03 18.58
C GLY A 131 -4.48 -6.92 18.31
N THR A 132 -4.91 -5.67 18.10
CA THR A 132 -4.02 -4.52 17.83
C THR A 132 -4.39 -3.28 18.66
N PRO A 133 -4.23 -3.33 20.00
CA PRO A 133 -4.67 -2.27 20.92
C PRO A 133 -3.88 -0.95 20.80
N TRP A 134 -2.94 -0.84 19.86
CA TRP A 134 -2.23 0.38 19.53
C TRP A 134 -2.84 1.13 18.34
N TRP A 135 -3.82 0.55 17.65
CA TRP A 135 -4.57 1.18 16.56
C TRP A 135 -5.96 1.60 17.02
N PHE A 136 -6.34 2.82 16.67
CA PHE A 136 -7.67 3.37 16.92
C PHE A 136 -8.34 3.77 15.60
N GLY A 137 -9.58 3.37 15.41
CA GLY A 137 -10.42 4.01 14.38
C GLY A 137 -10.78 5.42 14.84
N VAL A 138 -10.51 6.42 14.02
CA VAL A 138 -10.75 7.84 14.33
C VAL A 138 -11.63 8.46 13.26
N ARG A 139 -12.80 8.97 13.66
CA ARG A 139 -13.71 9.69 12.77
C ARG A 139 -13.02 10.94 12.21
N GLY A 140 -13.16 11.15 10.90
CA GLY A 140 -12.54 12.28 10.21
C GLY A 140 -11.01 12.24 10.14
N ALA A 141 -10.38 11.11 10.47
CA ALA A 141 -8.98 10.89 10.10
C ALA A 141 -8.90 10.53 8.62
N ASP A 142 -8.14 11.31 7.87
CA ASP A 142 -7.91 11.18 6.44
C ASP A 142 -6.52 11.72 6.10
N TRP A 143 -6.21 11.84 4.81
CA TRP A 143 -4.90 12.27 4.35
C TRP A 143 -4.58 13.74 4.70
N ARG A 144 -5.58 14.63 4.86
CA ARG A 144 -5.40 16.03 5.30
C ARG A 144 -5.31 16.14 6.82
N HIS A 145 -5.94 15.20 7.53
CA HIS A 145 -6.05 15.15 8.99
C HIS A 145 -5.56 13.79 9.55
N PRO A 146 -4.26 13.46 9.43
CA PRO A 146 -3.76 12.10 9.70
C PRO A 146 -3.81 11.65 11.18
N GLY A 147 -3.87 12.59 12.12
CA GLY A 147 -4.06 12.32 13.54
C GLY A 147 -5.54 12.38 13.98
N GLY A 148 -6.47 12.69 13.07
CA GLY A 148 -7.84 13.11 13.36
C GLY A 148 -8.03 14.63 13.27
N ARG A 149 -9.23 15.11 13.62
CA ARG A 149 -9.71 16.47 13.29
C ARG A 149 -8.84 17.64 13.78
N ASP A 150 -8.01 17.44 14.81
CA ASP A 150 -7.12 18.49 15.36
C ASP A 150 -5.70 18.42 14.77
N SER A 151 -5.46 17.54 13.80
CA SER A 151 -4.21 17.46 13.04
C SER A 151 -4.32 18.16 11.68
N SER A 152 -3.17 18.45 11.08
CA SER A 152 -3.09 18.94 9.70
C SER A 152 -1.77 18.52 9.06
N ILE A 153 -1.70 18.57 7.73
CA ILE A 153 -0.45 18.39 6.96
C ILE A 153 0.36 19.68 6.78
N ASN A 154 0.07 20.73 7.55
CA ASN A 154 0.80 22.00 7.45
C ASN A 154 2.29 21.80 7.78
N GLY A 155 3.16 22.19 6.85
CA GLY A 155 4.61 21.98 6.97
C GLY A 155 5.07 20.55 6.67
N LEU A 156 4.17 19.65 6.25
CA LEU A 156 4.44 18.25 5.92
C LEU A 156 4.25 17.96 4.43
N GLY A 157 4.44 18.96 3.56
CA GLY A 157 4.24 18.85 2.11
C GLY A 157 5.05 17.71 1.47
N ASP A 158 6.31 17.55 1.89
CA ASP A 158 7.24 16.57 1.34
C ASP A 158 7.17 15.21 2.06
N HIS A 159 6.29 15.07 3.06
CA HIS A 159 6.07 13.77 3.73
C HIS A 159 5.21 12.87 2.86
N PRO A 160 5.33 11.52 2.99
CA PRO A 160 4.44 10.58 2.31
C PRO A 160 2.99 10.87 2.66
N VAL A 161 2.13 10.86 1.65
CA VAL A 161 0.69 10.86 1.88
C VAL A 161 0.27 9.55 2.56
N VAL A 162 -0.61 9.65 3.55
CA VAL A 162 -1.13 8.53 4.35
C VAL A 162 -2.66 8.50 4.33
N HIS A 163 -3.27 7.46 4.91
CA HIS A 163 -4.72 7.21 4.86
C HIS A 163 -5.29 7.07 3.43
N VAL A 164 -4.43 6.69 2.49
CA VAL A 164 -4.80 6.35 1.11
C VAL A 164 -4.97 4.83 0.99
N SER A 165 -6.09 4.41 0.44
CA SER A 165 -6.34 3.01 0.10
C SER A 165 -5.58 2.61 -1.18
N TRP A 166 -5.60 1.31 -1.49
CA TRP A 166 -5.12 0.83 -2.78
C TRP A 166 -5.90 1.44 -3.96
N LYS A 167 -7.21 1.69 -3.81
CA LYS A 167 -8.02 2.33 -4.86
C LYS A 167 -7.64 3.79 -5.06
N ASP A 168 -7.38 4.51 -3.97
CA ASP A 168 -6.93 5.91 -4.01
C ASP A 168 -5.57 6.01 -4.72
N ALA A 169 -4.64 5.10 -4.38
CA ALA A 169 -3.34 5.04 -5.04
C ALA A 169 -3.44 4.74 -6.54
N MET A 170 -4.33 3.82 -6.95
CA MET A 170 -4.59 3.57 -8.37
C MET A 170 -5.18 4.78 -9.09
N ALA A 171 -6.13 5.48 -8.47
CA ALA A 171 -6.75 6.67 -9.04
C ALA A 171 -5.70 7.78 -9.24
N TYR A 172 -4.85 8.00 -8.24
CA TYR A 172 -3.71 8.90 -8.32
C TYR A 172 -2.76 8.51 -9.47
N CYS A 173 -2.34 7.25 -9.55
CA CYS A 173 -1.47 6.79 -10.63
C CYS A 173 -2.10 7.00 -12.01
N ALA A 174 -3.39 6.71 -12.18
CA ALA A 174 -4.08 6.92 -13.44
C ALA A 174 -4.08 8.40 -13.86
N TRP A 175 -4.36 9.31 -12.93
CA TRP A 175 -4.27 10.76 -13.16
C TRP A 175 -2.84 11.21 -13.50
N ALA A 176 -1.84 10.67 -12.78
CA ALA A 176 -0.43 10.94 -13.00
C ALA A 176 0.14 10.34 -14.30
N SER A 177 -0.67 9.58 -15.08
CA SER A 177 -0.22 8.77 -16.21
C SER A 177 0.92 7.81 -15.81
N ARG A 178 0.70 7.12 -14.69
CA ARG A 178 1.56 6.12 -14.05
C ARG A 178 0.73 4.87 -13.72
N ARG A 179 1.35 3.90 -13.05
CA ARG A 179 0.70 2.73 -12.46
C ARG A 179 1.42 2.37 -11.17
N LEU A 180 0.77 1.58 -10.33
CA LEU A 180 1.46 0.93 -9.23
C LEU A 180 2.51 -0.06 -9.77
N PRO A 181 3.66 -0.22 -9.09
CA PRO A 181 4.59 -1.29 -9.38
C PRO A 181 3.92 -2.64 -9.07
N THR A 182 4.30 -3.68 -9.80
CA THR A 182 4.08 -5.05 -9.33
C THR A 182 4.96 -5.32 -8.12
N GLU A 183 4.62 -6.33 -7.32
CA GLU A 183 5.44 -6.73 -6.17
C GLU A 183 6.90 -7.05 -6.58
N ALA A 184 7.09 -7.77 -7.69
CA ALA A 184 8.41 -8.09 -8.21
C ALA A 184 9.18 -6.84 -8.66
N GLU A 185 8.53 -5.87 -9.33
CA GLU A 185 9.17 -4.61 -9.68
C GLU A 185 9.56 -3.80 -8.44
N TRP A 186 8.70 -3.78 -7.43
CA TRP A 186 8.97 -3.09 -6.17
C TRP A 186 10.17 -3.71 -5.44
N GLU A 187 10.21 -5.04 -5.30
CA GLU A 187 11.33 -5.73 -4.66
C GLU A 187 12.64 -5.57 -5.44
N TYR A 188 12.59 -5.68 -6.78
CA TYR A 188 13.78 -5.50 -7.63
C TYR A 188 14.39 -4.11 -7.47
N ALA A 189 13.56 -3.07 -7.49
CA ALA A 189 14.00 -1.70 -7.28
C ALA A 189 14.53 -1.49 -5.85
N ALA A 190 13.83 -2.00 -4.83
CA ALA A 190 14.20 -1.88 -3.42
C ALA A 190 15.52 -2.59 -3.09
N ARG A 191 15.84 -3.70 -3.77
CA ARG A 191 17.12 -4.40 -3.60
C ARG A 191 18.32 -3.61 -4.11
N GLY A 192 18.11 -2.61 -4.99
CA GLY A 192 19.19 -1.72 -5.44
C GLY A 192 20.36 -2.45 -6.12
N GLY A 193 20.11 -3.59 -6.75
CA GLY A 193 21.15 -4.43 -7.38
C GLY A 193 21.92 -5.35 -6.42
N LEU A 194 21.55 -5.41 -5.15
CA LEU A 194 22.13 -6.35 -4.18
C LEU A 194 21.39 -7.69 -4.19
N GLU A 195 22.11 -8.76 -4.50
CA GLU A 195 21.57 -10.11 -4.51
C GLU A 195 21.54 -10.72 -3.10
N GLY A 196 20.40 -11.27 -2.69
CA GLY A 196 20.25 -11.96 -1.41
C GLY A 196 20.45 -11.09 -0.16
N ALA A 197 20.46 -9.76 -0.31
CA ALA A 197 20.54 -8.85 0.83
C ALA A 197 19.22 -8.83 1.61
N LYS A 198 19.32 -8.74 2.94
CA LYS A 198 18.18 -8.58 3.83
C LYS A 198 17.54 -7.19 3.71
N TYR A 199 18.36 -6.16 3.53
CA TYR A 199 17.93 -4.76 3.42
C TYR A 199 18.41 -4.14 2.11
N PRO A 200 17.79 -3.02 1.66
CA PRO A 200 18.24 -2.25 0.49
C PRO A 200 19.72 -1.85 0.50
N TRP A 201 20.32 -1.76 1.69
CA TRP A 201 21.73 -1.39 1.90
C TRP A 201 22.65 -2.56 2.31
N GLY A 202 22.14 -3.81 2.32
CA GLY A 202 22.93 -5.01 2.63
C GLY A 202 22.40 -5.81 3.81
N MET A 203 23.29 -6.56 4.47
CA MET A 203 22.91 -7.58 5.48
C MET A 203 22.82 -7.07 6.92
N LYS A 204 23.43 -5.94 7.22
CA LYS A 204 23.54 -5.44 8.60
C LYS A 204 22.50 -4.37 8.86
N ASP A 205 21.74 -4.57 9.91
CA ASP A 205 21.11 -3.47 10.62
C ASP A 205 22.21 -2.55 11.13
N HIS A 206 22.21 -1.28 10.72
CA HIS A 206 23.08 -0.28 11.33
C HIS A 206 22.56 0.02 12.73
N VAL A 207 22.72 -0.91 13.66
CA VAL A 207 22.71 -0.58 15.08
C VAL A 207 24.01 0.16 15.32
N MET A 208 23.91 1.47 15.50
CA MET A 208 24.99 2.30 16.04
C MET A 208 25.49 1.61 17.32
N SER A 209 26.59 0.86 17.22
CA SER A 209 27.30 0.40 18.41
C SER A 209 27.86 1.65 19.05
N SER A 210 27.19 2.11 20.10
CA SER A 210 27.77 3.12 21.00
C SER A 210 29.09 2.54 21.52
N PRO A 211 30.24 3.21 21.32
CA PRO A 211 31.46 2.80 21.98
C PRO A 211 31.29 2.99 23.49
N CYS A 212 31.80 2.03 24.26
CA CYS A 212 31.94 2.11 25.72
C CYS A 212 32.58 3.42 26.20
#